data_AF-A0A2J8AJP0-F1
#
_entry.id   AF-A0A2J8AJP0-F1
#
_cell.length_a   1.000
_cell.length_b   1.000
_cell.length_c   1.000
_cell.angle_alpha   90.00
_cell.angle_beta   90.00
_cell.angle_gamma   90.00
#
_symmetry.space_group_name_H-M   'P 1'
#
loop_
_entity.id
_entity.type
_entity.pdbx_description
1 polymer ?
#
loop_
_entity_poly.entity_id
_entity_poly.type
_entity_poly.pdbx_seq_one_letter_code
_entity_poly.pdbx_strand_id
1 'polypeptide(L)'
;MARRDANKRDGAVVARQVVSIVEAARQQPLGFGPCIDPRAGSWPAAEAVAFADLGLRCVEYRRQDRPDLRTVILPTLMQLKQRTLLYEQTEERPQPQQPVPGGGVPPMFLCPITQDVMDEPVVAADGYTYERLAIQEWVARSRTSPLTNMPLAHAQLVDNLTLRSAIKEWREQAAQQQRRPQRDAGAGAGW
;
A
#
# COMPACT_ATOMS: atom_id res chain seq x y z
N MET A 1 -13.35 26.78 31.68
CA MET A 1 -11.99 27.20 31.30
C MET A 1 -10.93 26.08 31.39
N ALA A 2 -11.20 24.91 31.99
CA ALA A 2 -10.18 23.88 32.29
C ALA A 2 -9.89 22.81 31.20
N ARG A 3 -10.63 22.78 30.08
CA ARG A 3 -10.49 21.71 29.05
C ARG A 3 -9.41 21.97 27.99
N ARG A 4 -8.94 23.21 27.83
CA ARG A 4 -7.89 23.56 26.84
C ARG A 4 -6.48 23.23 27.34
N ASP A 5 -6.26 23.20 28.65
CA ASP A 5 -4.94 22.98 29.24
C ASP A 5 -4.54 21.51 29.33
N ALA A 6 -5.51 20.59 29.44
CA ALA A 6 -5.27 19.14 29.42
C ALA A 6 -4.77 18.68 28.04
N ASN A 7 -5.46 19.06 26.96
CA ASN A 7 -5.11 18.68 25.59
C ASN A 7 -3.73 19.21 25.15
N LYS A 8 -3.30 20.36 25.71
CA LYS A 8 -1.97 20.94 25.44
C LYS A 8 -0.85 20.21 26.20
N ARG A 9 -1.14 19.66 27.38
CA ARG A 9 -0.19 18.82 28.14
C ARG A 9 -0.07 17.44 27.51
N ASP A 10 -1.19 16.84 27.10
CA ASP A 10 -1.22 15.51 26.47
C ASP A 10 -0.49 15.52 25.12
N GLY A 11 -0.73 16.53 24.27
CA GLY A 11 0.01 16.69 23.01
C GLY A 11 1.51 16.92 23.17
N ALA A 12 1.94 17.59 24.26
CA ALA A 12 3.35 17.80 24.56
C ALA A 12 4.03 16.52 25.08
N VAL A 13 3.31 15.69 25.84
CA VAL A 13 3.81 14.39 26.32
C VAL A 13 3.95 13.40 25.16
N VAL A 14 2.96 13.33 24.26
CA VAL A 14 3.00 12.46 23.07
C VAL A 14 4.14 12.88 22.12
N ALA A 15 4.30 14.19 21.86
CA ALA A 15 5.41 14.67 21.03
C ALA A 15 6.79 14.33 21.62
N ARG A 16 6.95 14.42 22.95
CA ARG A 16 8.18 14.02 23.64
C ARG A 16 8.44 12.51 23.56
N GLN A 17 7.40 11.70 23.66
CA GLN A 17 7.52 10.25 23.53
C GLN A 17 7.99 9.86 22.11
N VAL A 18 7.41 10.46 21.08
CA VAL A 18 7.81 10.22 19.68
C VAL A 18 9.25 10.66 19.43
N VAL A 19 9.65 11.84 19.92
CA VAL A 19 11.04 12.32 19.82
C VAL A 19 12.02 11.34 20.47
N SER A 20 11.73 10.87 21.68
CA SER A 20 12.59 9.92 22.39
C SER A 20 12.73 8.58 21.65
N ILE A 21 11.66 8.08 21.03
CA ILE A 21 11.69 6.86 20.22
C ILE A 21 12.61 7.05 19.01
N VAL A 22 12.48 8.18 18.30
CA VAL A 22 13.29 8.48 17.11
C VAL A 22 14.77 8.66 17.49
N GLU A 23 15.07 9.35 18.60
CA GLU A 23 16.42 9.52 19.12
C GLU A 23 17.08 8.18 19.50
N ALA A 24 16.31 7.26 20.11
CA ALA A 24 16.78 5.92 20.45
C ALA A 24 17.02 5.07 19.19
N ALA A 25 16.09 5.11 18.22
CA ALA A 25 16.20 4.37 16.96
C ALA A 25 17.43 4.78 16.15
N ARG A 26 17.81 6.07 16.20
CA ARG A 26 19.02 6.59 15.53
C ARG A 26 20.32 5.97 16.06
N GLN A 27 20.32 5.45 17.28
CA GLN A 27 21.50 4.87 17.94
C GLN A 27 21.56 3.34 17.81
N GLN A 28 20.54 2.71 17.24
CA GLN A 28 20.49 1.26 17.14
C GLN A 28 21.28 0.72 15.94
N PRO A 29 22.01 -0.40 16.09
CA PRO A 29 22.74 -1.03 14.99
C PRO A 29 21.82 -1.64 13.91
N LEU A 30 20.56 -1.94 14.25
CA LEU A 30 19.52 -2.40 13.31
C LEU A 30 18.76 -1.24 12.62
N GLY A 31 19.12 0.01 12.91
CA GLY A 31 18.47 1.21 12.36
C GLY A 31 17.02 1.37 12.81
N PHE A 32 16.19 1.96 11.94
CA PHE A 32 14.79 2.30 12.23
C PHE A 32 13.80 1.14 12.05
N GLY A 33 14.26 -0.08 11.74
CA GLY A 33 13.39 -1.23 11.46
C GLY A 33 12.27 -1.48 12.50
N PRO A 34 12.54 -1.43 13.82
CA PRO A 34 11.53 -1.65 14.85
C PRO A 34 10.47 -0.54 14.98
N CYS A 35 10.70 0.64 14.42
CA CYS A 35 9.84 1.81 14.58
C CYS A 35 9.19 2.32 13.28
N ILE A 36 9.56 1.73 12.13
CA ILE A 36 8.95 2.02 10.83
C ILE A 36 7.71 1.14 10.64
N ASP A 37 6.65 1.73 10.10
CA ASP A 37 5.44 0.99 9.74
C ASP A 37 5.81 -0.17 8.78
N PRO A 38 5.37 -1.42 9.02
CA PRO A 38 5.68 -2.56 8.15
C PRO A 38 5.31 -2.35 6.67
N ARG A 39 4.37 -1.45 6.36
CA ARG A 39 3.93 -1.09 5.01
C ARG A 39 4.78 -0.02 4.35
N ALA A 40 5.65 0.66 5.11
CA ALA A 40 6.50 1.74 4.60
C ALA A 40 7.75 1.24 3.84
N GLY A 41 7.90 -0.08 3.69
CA GLY A 41 8.95 -0.70 2.88
C GLY A 41 10.33 -0.69 3.55
N SER A 42 11.36 -1.05 2.78
CA SER A 42 12.76 -1.01 3.19
C SER A 42 13.28 0.42 3.11
N TRP A 43 13.68 0.98 4.26
CA TRP A 43 14.30 2.30 4.32
C TRP A 43 15.82 2.17 4.39
N PRO A 44 16.57 2.80 3.46
CA PRO A 44 18.03 2.86 3.55
C PRO A 44 18.45 3.53 4.87
N ALA A 45 19.31 2.86 5.63
CA ALA A 45 19.64 3.28 7.00
C ALA A 45 20.24 4.71 7.05
N ALA A 46 21.12 5.06 6.10
CA ALA A 46 21.76 6.37 6.08
C ALA A 46 20.77 7.51 5.78
N GLU A 47 19.88 7.32 4.81
CA GLU A 47 18.84 8.28 4.43
C GLU A 47 17.77 8.39 5.52
N ALA A 48 17.42 7.28 6.18
CA ALA A 48 16.49 7.26 7.30
C ALA A 48 17.03 8.08 8.50
N VAL A 49 18.32 7.95 8.81
CA VAL A 49 18.97 8.76 9.87
C VAL A 49 18.91 10.24 9.52
N ALA A 50 19.28 10.61 8.29
CA ALA A 50 19.27 12.00 7.85
C ALA A 50 17.85 12.61 7.82
N PHE A 51 16.84 11.81 7.48
CA PHE A 51 15.43 12.23 7.53
C PHE A 51 14.95 12.42 8.98
N ALA A 52 15.30 11.51 9.88
CA ALA A 52 15.00 11.61 11.30
C ALA A 52 15.64 12.86 11.92
N ASP A 53 16.90 13.16 11.60
CA ASP A 53 17.60 14.36 12.06
C ASP A 53 16.91 15.65 11.59
N LEU A 54 16.47 15.68 10.33
CA LEU A 54 15.69 16.80 9.81
C LEU A 54 14.35 16.93 10.57
N GLY A 55 13.66 15.82 10.82
CA GLY A 55 12.42 15.78 11.58
C GLY A 55 12.56 16.27 13.03
N LEU A 56 13.62 15.84 13.73
CA LEU A 56 13.94 16.28 15.09
C LEU A 56 14.15 17.80 15.16
N ARG A 57 14.85 18.38 14.17
CA ARG A 57 15.02 19.83 14.07
C ARG A 57 13.70 20.58 13.83
N CYS A 58 12.73 19.95 13.16
CA CYS A 58 11.42 20.56 12.91
C CYS A 58 10.53 20.64 14.17
N VAL A 59 10.78 19.78 15.16
CA VAL A 59 10.00 19.71 16.41
C VAL A 59 10.66 20.45 17.58
N GLU A 60 11.74 21.20 17.32
CA GLU A 60 12.43 22.00 18.33
C GLU A 60 11.47 22.92 19.10
N TYR A 61 11.77 23.09 20.40
CA TYR A 61 10.87 23.77 21.32
C TYR A 61 10.68 25.25 20.94
N ARG A 62 11.76 25.93 20.53
CA ARG A 62 11.68 27.32 20.09
C ARG A 62 11.47 27.37 18.58
N ARG A 63 10.51 28.19 18.15
CA ARG A 63 10.19 28.38 16.73
C ARG A 63 11.39 28.89 15.91
N GLN A 64 12.25 29.68 16.53
CA GLN A 64 13.46 30.25 15.92
C GLN A 64 14.55 29.21 15.64
N ASP A 65 14.54 28.09 16.35
CA ASP A 65 15.55 27.03 16.19
C ASP A 65 15.13 26.03 15.09
N ARG A 66 13.88 26.15 14.60
CA ARG A 66 13.35 25.30 13.53
C ARG A 66 13.88 25.74 12.17
N PRO A 67 14.26 24.80 11.31
CA PRO A 67 14.72 25.10 9.96
C PRO A 67 13.61 25.72 9.12
N ASP A 68 13.96 26.67 8.25
CA ASP A 68 13.01 27.26 7.32
C ASP A 68 12.56 26.24 6.27
N LEU A 69 11.24 26.25 6.00
CA LEU A 69 10.62 25.24 5.14
C LEU A 69 11.14 25.31 3.71
N ARG A 70 11.29 26.52 3.15
CA ARG A 70 11.61 26.71 1.74
C ARG A 70 13.10 26.56 1.47
N THR A 71 13.94 26.99 2.40
CA THR A 71 15.39 27.11 2.19
C THR A 71 16.18 25.95 2.79
N VAL A 72 15.64 25.24 3.78
CA VAL A 72 16.32 24.12 4.43
C VAL A 72 15.54 22.81 4.25
N ILE A 73 14.29 22.76 4.71
CA ILE A 73 13.53 21.49 4.71
C ILE A 73 13.30 20.98 3.30
N LEU A 74 12.70 21.79 2.42
CA LEU A 74 12.38 21.36 1.05
C LEU A 74 13.63 20.94 0.26
N PRO A 75 14.74 21.71 0.22
CA PRO A 75 15.96 21.28 -0.46
C PRO A 75 16.54 20.00 0.13
N THR A 76 16.59 19.84 1.45
CA THR A 76 17.10 18.61 2.08
C THR A 76 16.22 17.40 1.73
N LEU A 77 14.89 17.55 1.73
CA LEU A 77 13.96 16.49 1.32
C LEU A 77 14.14 16.11 -0.15
N MET A 78 14.30 17.09 -1.05
CA MET A 78 14.58 16.82 -2.46
C MET A 78 15.91 16.08 -2.65
N GLN A 79 16.94 16.46 -1.89
CA GLN A 79 18.24 15.79 -1.91
C GLN A 79 18.15 14.35 -1.39
N LEU A 80 17.43 14.11 -0.30
CA LEU A 80 17.22 12.77 0.25
C LEU A 80 16.46 11.89 -0.75
N LYS A 81 15.40 12.43 -1.37
CA LYS A 81 14.67 11.74 -2.44
C LYS A 81 15.59 11.32 -3.58
N GLN A 82 16.47 12.21 -4.04
CA GLN A 82 17.38 11.90 -5.14
C GLN A 82 18.38 10.79 -4.77
N ARG A 83 18.83 10.74 -3.51
CA ARG A 83 19.73 9.70 -3.01
C ARG A 83 19.02 8.35 -2.90
N THR A 84 17.76 8.33 -2.49
CA THR A 84 16.98 7.08 -2.41
C THR A 84 16.73 6.46 -3.78
N LEU A 85 16.72 7.25 -4.87
CA LEU A 85 16.58 6.72 -6.25
C LEU A 85 17.70 5.74 -6.64
N LEU A 86 18.88 5.82 -5.99
CA LEU A 86 19.96 4.86 -6.23
C LEU A 86 19.64 3.47 -5.67
N TYR A 87 18.89 3.41 -4.56
CA TYR A 87 18.44 2.15 -3.95
C TYR A 87 17.26 1.53 -4.71
N GLU A 88 16.44 2.35 -5.37
CA GLU A 88 15.38 1.88 -6.29
C GLU A 88 15.92 1.15 -7.53
N GLN A 89 17.22 1.27 -7.83
CA GLN A 89 17.87 0.58 -8.96
C GLN A 89 18.42 -0.80 -8.58
N THR A 90 18.67 -1.05 -7.29
CA THR A 90 19.21 -2.32 -6.78
C THR A 90 18.15 -3.26 -6.22
N GLU A 91 17.02 -2.72 -5.76
CA GLU A 91 15.86 -3.53 -5.39
C GLU A 91 14.98 -3.67 -6.62
N GLU A 92 14.61 -4.89 -7.01
CA GLU A 92 13.47 -5.13 -7.91
C GLU A 92 12.22 -4.55 -7.23
N ARG A 93 11.98 -3.27 -7.45
CA ARG A 93 10.73 -2.60 -7.13
C ARG A 93 9.59 -3.51 -7.62
N PRO A 94 8.58 -3.86 -6.79
CA PRO A 94 7.31 -4.30 -7.34
C PRO A 94 6.85 -3.15 -8.22
N GLN A 95 7.05 -3.31 -9.53
CA GLN A 95 6.67 -2.31 -10.51
C GLN A 95 5.21 -1.97 -10.24
N PRO A 96 4.75 -0.71 -10.41
CA PRO A 96 3.32 -0.48 -10.59
C PRO A 96 2.93 -1.42 -11.71
N GLN A 97 2.22 -2.51 -11.37
CA GLN A 97 2.22 -3.75 -12.13
C GLN A 97 2.26 -3.44 -13.62
N GLN A 98 3.44 -3.53 -14.23
CA GLN A 98 3.48 -3.65 -15.67
C GLN A 98 2.63 -4.88 -15.94
N PRO A 99 1.66 -4.83 -16.87
CA PRO A 99 0.85 -5.99 -17.17
C PRO A 99 1.83 -7.12 -17.44
N VAL A 100 1.85 -8.11 -16.54
CA VAL A 100 2.73 -9.27 -16.65
C VAL A 100 2.58 -9.79 -18.08
N PRO A 101 3.65 -9.82 -18.90
CA PRO A 101 3.55 -10.32 -20.26
C PRO A 101 3.36 -11.83 -20.17
N GLY A 102 2.11 -12.23 -20.00
CA GLY A 102 1.75 -13.58 -19.58
C GLY A 102 0.36 -13.66 -18.99
N GLY A 103 -0.65 -13.14 -19.70
CA GLY A 103 -2.05 -13.63 -19.72
C GLY A 103 -2.77 -13.96 -18.40
N GLY A 104 -2.29 -13.48 -17.26
CA GLY A 104 -2.85 -13.83 -15.95
C GLY A 104 -4.10 -13.02 -15.64
N VAL A 105 -5.03 -13.64 -14.90
CA VAL A 105 -6.19 -12.92 -14.35
C VAL A 105 -5.69 -11.89 -13.34
N PRO A 106 -6.07 -10.59 -13.48
CA PRO A 106 -5.79 -9.60 -12.45
C PRO A 106 -6.27 -10.06 -11.06
N PRO A 107 -5.42 -10.01 -10.01
CA PRO A 107 -5.78 -10.53 -8.69
C PRO A 107 -7.05 -9.94 -8.08
N MET A 108 -7.37 -8.68 -8.42
CA MET A 108 -8.59 -7.99 -8.00
C MET A 108 -9.88 -8.60 -8.56
N PHE A 109 -9.78 -9.46 -9.57
CA PHE A 109 -10.92 -10.19 -10.14
C PHE A 109 -11.11 -11.57 -9.51
N LEU A 110 -10.16 -12.04 -8.71
CA LEU A 110 -10.22 -13.35 -8.06
C LEU A 110 -10.98 -13.25 -6.73
N CYS A 111 -11.85 -14.22 -6.49
CA CYS A 111 -12.55 -14.38 -5.23
C CYS A 111 -11.60 -14.93 -4.16
N PRO A 112 -11.51 -14.32 -2.96
CA PRO A 112 -10.65 -14.83 -1.89
C PRO A 112 -11.03 -16.23 -1.37
N ILE A 113 -12.28 -16.66 -1.55
CA ILE A 113 -12.75 -17.99 -1.11
C ILE A 113 -12.49 -19.05 -2.18
N THR A 114 -12.96 -18.81 -3.41
CA THR A 114 -12.89 -19.81 -4.49
C THR A 114 -11.57 -19.78 -5.24
N GLN A 115 -10.79 -18.70 -5.13
CA GLN A 115 -9.57 -18.45 -5.90
C GLN A 115 -9.79 -18.40 -7.42
N ASP A 116 -11.04 -18.22 -7.85
CA ASP A 116 -11.47 -18.13 -9.25
C ASP A 116 -11.98 -16.72 -9.60
N VAL A 117 -12.05 -16.42 -10.90
CA VAL A 117 -12.58 -15.14 -11.41
C VAL A 117 -14.05 -15.00 -11.02
N MET A 118 -14.40 -13.90 -10.35
CA MET A 118 -15.77 -13.65 -9.92
C MET A 118 -16.72 -13.43 -11.11
N ASP A 119 -17.89 -14.06 -11.07
CA ASP A 119 -19.02 -13.82 -11.97
C ASP A 119 -20.00 -12.82 -11.35
N GLU A 120 -20.29 -12.99 -10.06
CA GLU A 120 -21.20 -12.12 -9.29
C GLU A 120 -20.49 -11.55 -8.05
N PRO A 121 -19.60 -10.54 -8.24
CA PRO A 121 -18.85 -9.96 -7.13
C PRO A 121 -19.76 -9.18 -6.17
N VAL A 122 -19.69 -9.51 -4.89
CA VAL A 122 -20.45 -8.87 -3.79
C VAL A 122 -19.53 -8.47 -2.65
N VAL A 123 -19.83 -7.33 -2.01
CA VAL A 123 -19.10 -6.79 -0.86
C VAL A 123 -19.77 -7.24 0.43
N ALA A 124 -18.98 -7.79 1.37
CA ALA A 124 -19.42 -8.14 2.71
C ALA A 124 -19.14 -7.00 3.72
N ALA A 125 -19.59 -7.17 4.98
CA ALA A 125 -19.47 -6.14 6.02
C ALA A 125 -18.03 -5.79 6.41
N ASP A 126 -17.07 -6.65 6.09
CA ASP A 126 -15.63 -6.43 6.29
C ASP A 126 -14.99 -5.58 5.18
N GLY A 127 -15.76 -5.19 4.15
CA GLY A 127 -15.30 -4.37 3.04
C GLY A 127 -14.60 -5.14 1.92
N TYR A 128 -14.50 -6.46 2.01
CA TYR A 128 -13.92 -7.30 0.96
C TYR A 128 -14.98 -7.77 -0.04
N THR A 129 -14.54 -8.04 -1.27
CA THR A 129 -15.40 -8.54 -2.35
C THR A 129 -15.19 -10.04 -2.56
N TYR A 130 -16.28 -10.77 -2.73
CA TYR A 130 -16.32 -12.23 -2.88
C TYR A 130 -17.26 -12.63 -4.01
N GLU A 131 -17.14 -13.86 -4.48
CA GLU A 131 -18.18 -14.51 -5.28
C GLU A 131 -19.44 -14.72 -4.44
N ARG A 132 -20.61 -14.39 -5.02
CA ARG A 132 -21.90 -14.35 -4.31
C ARG A 132 -22.24 -15.67 -3.62
N LEU A 133 -22.19 -16.78 -4.36
CA LEU A 133 -22.54 -18.08 -3.81
C LEU A 133 -21.57 -18.50 -2.70
N ALA A 134 -20.28 -18.26 -2.90
CA ALA A 134 -19.24 -18.65 -1.94
C ALA A 134 -19.38 -17.93 -0.59
N ILE A 135 -19.62 -16.61 -0.61
CA ILE A 135 -19.80 -15.86 0.64
C ILE A 135 -21.16 -16.14 1.29
N GLN A 136 -22.21 -16.43 0.51
CA GLN A 136 -23.51 -16.83 1.06
C GLN A 136 -23.41 -18.15 1.83
N GLU A 137 -22.74 -19.15 1.26
CA GLU A 137 -22.48 -20.42 1.95
C GLU A 137 -21.62 -20.22 3.20
N TRP A 138 -20.60 -19.38 3.12
CA TRP A 138 -19.75 -19.07 4.27
C TRP A 138 -20.55 -18.43 5.41
N VAL A 139 -21.31 -17.38 5.12
CA VAL A 139 -22.08 -16.62 6.12
C VAL A 139 -23.21 -17.45 6.72
N ALA A 140 -23.73 -18.44 5.98
CA ALA A 140 -24.69 -19.41 6.51
C ALA A 140 -24.08 -20.32 7.60
N ARG A 141 -22.78 -20.59 7.55
CA ARG A 141 -22.07 -21.46 8.51
C ARG A 141 -21.31 -20.70 9.60
N SER A 142 -20.81 -19.50 9.28
CA SER A 142 -19.98 -18.69 10.17
C SER A 142 -20.36 -17.21 10.09
N ARG A 143 -20.28 -16.51 11.22
CA ARG A 143 -20.43 -15.04 11.27
C ARG A 143 -19.11 -14.29 11.28
N THR A 144 -18.05 -14.89 10.74
CA THR A 144 -16.71 -14.28 10.63
C THR A 144 -16.35 -13.98 9.19
N SER A 145 -15.39 -13.09 8.98
CA SER A 145 -14.77 -12.78 7.69
C SER A 145 -13.95 -13.98 7.22
N PRO A 146 -14.13 -14.46 5.97
CA PRO A 146 -13.28 -15.51 5.39
C PRO A 146 -11.80 -15.13 5.29
N LEU A 147 -11.49 -13.83 5.21
CA LEU A 147 -10.12 -13.33 5.01
C LEU A 147 -9.40 -13.05 6.33
N THR A 148 -10.09 -12.38 7.25
CA THR A 148 -9.48 -11.88 8.50
C THR A 148 -9.83 -12.70 9.72
N ASN A 149 -10.79 -13.63 9.58
CA ASN A 149 -11.39 -14.39 10.68
C ASN A 149 -12.03 -13.54 11.79
N MET A 150 -12.24 -12.24 11.54
CA MET A 150 -12.89 -11.32 12.47
C MET A 150 -14.42 -11.40 12.35
N PRO A 151 -15.20 -11.14 13.42
CA PRO A 151 -16.66 -11.12 13.34
C PRO A 151 -17.18 -10.10 12.32
N LEU A 152 -18.12 -10.51 11.46
CA LEU A 152 -18.82 -9.61 10.54
C LEU A 152 -19.86 -8.80 11.31
N ALA A 153 -19.91 -7.49 11.05
CA ALA A 153 -20.91 -6.61 11.66
C ALA A 153 -22.35 -6.98 11.25
N HIS A 154 -22.54 -7.44 10.01
CA HIS A 154 -23.81 -7.92 9.48
C HIS A 154 -23.62 -8.95 8.37
N ALA A 155 -24.68 -9.70 8.06
CA ALA A 155 -24.72 -10.69 6.98
C ALA A 155 -25.20 -10.11 5.62
N GLN A 156 -25.51 -8.82 5.55
CA GLN A 156 -25.94 -8.18 4.30
C GLN A 156 -24.78 -8.13 3.30
N LEU A 157 -25.09 -8.48 2.06
CA LEU A 157 -24.16 -8.47 0.92
C LEU A 157 -24.62 -7.41 -0.09
N VAL A 158 -23.69 -6.60 -0.56
CA VAL A 158 -23.96 -5.51 -1.51
C VAL A 158 -23.32 -5.84 -2.85
N ASP A 159 -24.04 -5.70 -3.96
CA ASP A 159 -23.48 -5.95 -5.29
C ASP A 159 -22.34 -4.99 -5.62
N ASN A 160 -21.21 -5.52 -6.10
CA ASN A 160 -20.12 -4.73 -6.65
C ASN A 160 -20.28 -4.61 -8.18
N LEU A 161 -21.27 -3.82 -8.61
CA LEU A 161 -21.61 -3.66 -10.03
C LEU A 161 -20.44 -3.11 -10.86
N THR A 162 -19.61 -2.25 -10.25
CA THR A 162 -18.41 -1.69 -10.90
C THR A 162 -17.39 -2.78 -11.21
N LEU A 163 -17.06 -3.63 -10.24
CA LEU A 163 -16.13 -4.74 -10.46
C LEU A 163 -16.71 -5.76 -11.46
N ARG A 164 -18.01 -6.02 -11.40
CA ARG A 164 -18.69 -6.92 -12.35
C ARG A 164 -18.54 -6.43 -13.79
N SER A 165 -18.70 -5.14 -14.04
CA SER A 165 -18.50 -4.56 -15.38
C SER A 165 -17.04 -4.64 -15.82
N ALA A 166 -16.09 -4.36 -14.92
CA ALA A 166 -14.66 -4.44 -15.22
C ALA A 166 -14.20 -5.87 -15.57
N ILE A 167 -14.70 -6.89 -14.87
CA ILE A 167 -14.41 -8.29 -15.17
C ILE A 167 -14.93 -8.69 -16.54
N LYS A 168 -16.15 -8.27 -16.90
CA LYS A 168 -16.74 -8.56 -18.22
C LYS A 168 -15.91 -7.98 -19.35
N GLU A 169 -15.55 -6.69 -19.23
CA GLU A 169 -14.71 -6.02 -20.22
C GLU A 169 -13.35 -6.73 -20.38
N TRP A 170 -12.72 -7.11 -19.26
CA TRP A 170 -11.46 -7.85 -19.29
C TRP A 170 -11.57 -9.21 -20.00
N ARG A 171 -12.64 -9.98 -19.74
CA ARG A 171 -12.89 -11.26 -20.42
C ARG A 171 -13.06 -11.09 -21.93
N GLU A 172 -13.75 -10.04 -22.35
CA GLU A 172 -13.95 -9.72 -23.77
C GLU A 172 -12.63 -9.36 -24.46
N GLN A 173 -11.80 -8.52 -23.82
CA GLN A 173 -10.49 -8.15 -24.35
C GLN A 173 -9.54 -9.36 -24.44
N ALA A 174 -9.53 -10.22 -23.42
CA ALA A 174 -8.73 -11.45 -23.43
C ALA A 174 -9.14 -12.40 -24.56
N ALA A 175 -10.44 -12.56 -24.81
CA ALA A 175 -10.97 -13.37 -25.91
C ALA A 175 -10.68 -12.80 -27.30
N GLN A 176 -10.49 -11.48 -27.43
CA GLN A 176 -10.07 -10.83 -28.68
C GLN A 176 -8.58 -11.01 -28.94
N GLN A 177 -7.75 -10.92 -27.90
CA GLN A 177 -6.30 -11.11 -27.99
C GLN A 177 -5.93 -12.55 -28.39
N GLN A 178 -6.64 -13.54 -27.85
CA GLN A 178 -6.47 -14.95 -28.22
C GLN A 178 -6.93 -15.26 -29.66
N ARG A 179 -7.81 -14.44 -30.24
CA ARG A 179 -8.30 -14.59 -31.61
C ARG A 179 -7.43 -13.94 -32.67
N ARG A 180 -6.36 -13.22 -32.29
CA ARG A 180 -5.47 -12.57 -33.25
C ARG A 180 -4.49 -13.61 -33.82
N PRO A 181 -4.52 -13.92 -35.13
CA PRO A 181 -3.62 -14.90 -35.70
C PRO A 181 -2.16 -14.46 -35.57
N GLN A 182 -1.32 -15.36 -35.08
CA GLN A 182 0.14 -15.22 -35.02
C GLN A 182 0.63 -14.95 -36.45
N ARG A 183 1.10 -13.72 -36.75
CA ARG A 183 1.80 -13.48 -38.02
C ARG A 183 3.13 -14.21 -37.92
N ASP A 184 3.26 -15.27 -38.70
CA ASP A 184 4.46 -16.09 -38.81
C ASP A 184 5.71 -15.21 -39.00
N ALA A 185 6.66 -15.39 -38.09
CA ALA A 185 8.04 -15.03 -38.31
C ALA A 185 8.62 -16.04 -39.32
N GLY A 186 8.74 -15.65 -40.60
CA GLY A 186 9.44 -16.48 -41.58
C GLY A 186 9.45 -15.89 -42.99
N ALA A 187 10.66 -15.81 -43.55
CA ALA A 187 11.01 -15.59 -44.96
C ALA A 187 11.30 -14.14 -45.40
N GLY A 188 12.31 -13.53 -44.77
CA GLY A 188 13.27 -12.70 -45.50
C GLY A 188 14.49 -13.55 -45.88
N ALA A 189 14.47 -14.16 -47.07
CA ALA A 189 15.68 -14.65 -47.74
C ALA A 189 15.90 -13.75 -48.96
N GLY A 190 16.93 -12.91 -48.86
CA GLY A 190 17.32 -11.95 -49.88
C GLY A 190 17.98 -12.61 -51.10
N TRP A 191 17.99 -11.82 -52.17
CA TRP A 191 18.49 -12.06 -53.52
C TRP A 191 20.00 -12.25 -53.60
#